data_AF-A0A3C1UFN7-F1
#
_entry.id   AF-A0A3C1UFN7-F1
#
_cell.length_a   1.000
_cell.length_b   1.000
_cell.length_c   1.000
_cell.angle_alpha   90.00
_cell.angle_beta   90.00
_cell.angle_gamma   90.00
#
_symmetry.space_group_name_H-M   'P 1'
#
loop_
_entity.id
_entity.type
_entity.pdbx_description
1 polymer ?
#
loop_
_entity_poly.entity_id
_entity_poly.type
_entity_poly.pdbx_seq_one_letter_code
_entity_poly.pdbx_strand_id
1 'polypeptide(L)'
;KGYSGPTPLKITVEKGKITKIEAEASKESPRYYRMAQKKVFPQYIGKTVDEAINLKPDGATGATYSSKAIVENIKLGLSNYKKSAKSTSTKKSKKRR
;
A
#
# COMPACT_ATOMS: atom_id res chain seq x y z
N LYS A 1 -2.29 -7.75 -7.87
CA LYS A 1 -1.23 -8.11 -8.86
C LYS A 1 -1.16 -6.98 -9.87
N GLY A 2 0.04 -6.52 -10.26
CA GLY A 2 0.20 -5.50 -11.31
C GLY A 2 0.04 -6.08 -12.72
N TYR A 3 0.06 -5.20 -13.72
CA TYR A 3 0.00 -5.47 -15.14
C TYR A 3 1.14 -6.39 -15.64
N SER A 4 2.34 -6.33 -15.07
CA SER A 4 3.50 -7.15 -15.50
C SER A 4 4.19 -7.96 -14.40
N GLY A 5 3.59 -8.09 -13.20
CA GLY A 5 4.19 -8.89 -12.13
C GLY A 5 3.89 -8.39 -10.71
N PRO A 6 4.59 -8.93 -9.69
CA PRO A 6 4.52 -8.42 -8.33
C PRO A 6 5.10 -6.99 -8.29
N THR A 7 4.35 -6.08 -7.67
CA THR A 7 4.71 -4.66 -7.51
C THR A 7 5.04 -4.38 -6.05
N PRO A 8 6.24 -4.76 -5.55
CA PRO A 8 6.59 -4.53 -4.15
C PRO A 8 6.49 -3.03 -3.80
N LEU A 9 5.85 -2.75 -2.67
CA LEU A 9 5.65 -1.39 -2.14
C LEU A 9 6.15 -1.34 -0.71
N LYS A 10 6.83 -0.26 -0.38
CA LYS A 10 7.30 0.07 0.96
C LYS A 10 6.47 1.23 1.51
N ILE A 11 5.72 0.95 2.58
CA ILE A 11 4.85 1.93 3.22
C ILE A 11 5.40 2.16 4.62
N THR A 12 5.78 3.40 4.91
CA THR A 12 6.22 3.83 6.24
C THR A 12 5.04 4.43 6.99
N VAL A 13 4.72 3.81 8.12
CA VAL A 13 3.67 4.27 9.03
C VAL A 13 4.32 4.68 10.34
N GLU A 14 4.17 5.94 10.74
CA GLU A 14 4.64 6.47 12.02
C GLU A 14 3.47 7.02 12.80
N LYS A 15 3.40 6.69 14.10
CA LYS A 15 2.33 7.15 15.01
C LYS A 15 0.91 6.89 14.45
N GLY A 16 0.73 5.81 13.69
CA GLY A 16 -0.55 5.44 13.05
C GLY A 16 -0.89 6.19 11.76
N LYS A 17 0.03 7.01 11.23
CA LYS A 17 -0.13 7.78 9.99
C LYS A 17 0.90 7.39 8.94
N ILE A 18 0.51 7.45 7.68
CA ILE A 18 1.40 7.16 6.56
C ILE A 18 2.31 8.38 6.34
N THR A 19 3.61 8.22 6.57
CA THR A 19 4.60 9.30 6.37
C THR A 19 5.28 9.20 5.02
N LYS A 20 5.46 7.98 4.52
CA LYS A 20 6.13 7.73 3.24
C LYS A 20 5.56 6.52 2.54
N ILE A 21 5.44 6.62 1.22
CA ILE A 21 5.18 5.47 0.36
C ILE A 21 6.23 5.50 -0.73
N GLU A 22 6.95 4.40 -0.87
CA GLU A 22 7.93 4.18 -1.93
C GLU A 22 7.54 2.90 -2.63
N ALA A 23 7.56 2.89 -3.95
CA ALA A 23 7.53 1.62 -4.63
C ALA A 23 8.94 1.09 -4.82
N GLU A 24 9.11 -0.20 -4.61
CA GLU A 24 10.33 -0.86 -5.02
C GLU A 24 10.33 -1.13 -6.53
N ALA A 25 11.52 -1.43 -7.05
CA ALA A 25 11.71 -1.73 -8.46
C ALA A 25 10.87 -2.94 -8.86
N SER A 26 9.77 -2.68 -9.56
CA SER A 26 8.91 -3.68 -10.14
C SER A 26 9.35 -3.97 -11.58
N LYS A 27 9.05 -5.17 -12.08
CA LYS A 27 9.17 -5.51 -13.51
C LYS A 27 8.15 -4.77 -14.39
N GLU A 28 7.29 -3.92 -13.84
CA GLU A 28 6.40 -3.05 -14.62
C GLU A 28 7.14 -1.92 -15.34
N SER A 29 6.58 -1.51 -16.48
CA SER A 29 7.00 -0.33 -17.24
C SER A 29 7.17 0.89 -16.33
N PRO A 30 8.42 1.36 -16.10
CA PRO A 30 8.71 2.38 -15.09
C PRO A 30 8.02 3.71 -15.41
N ARG A 31 7.71 3.98 -16.68
CA ARG A 31 7.05 5.21 -17.12
C ARG A 31 5.63 5.35 -16.58
N TYR A 32 4.76 4.37 -16.81
CA TYR A 32 3.35 4.42 -16.36
C TYR A 32 3.24 4.27 -14.84
N TYR A 33 4.09 3.42 -14.26
CA TYR A 33 4.13 3.20 -12.83
C TYR A 33 4.54 4.49 -12.08
N ARG A 34 5.58 5.20 -12.55
CA ARG A 34 5.99 6.49 -11.97
C ARG A 34 4.92 7.57 -12.10
N MET A 35 4.16 7.59 -13.20
CA MET A 35 3.04 8.53 -13.36
C MET A 35 1.94 8.26 -12.33
N ALA A 36 1.58 6.99 -12.14
CA ALA A 36 0.60 6.60 -11.14
C ALA A 36 1.06 6.93 -9.72
N GLN A 37 2.32 6.61 -9.36
CA GLN A 37 2.89 6.93 -8.04
C GLN A 37 2.85 8.42 -7.73
N LYS A 38 3.32 9.26 -8.66
CA LYS A 38 3.37 10.72 -8.47
C LYS A 38 1.99 11.31 -8.18
N LYS A 39 0.93 10.71 -8.71
CA LYS A 39 -0.44 11.18 -8.51
C LYS A 39 -1.10 10.57 -7.27
N VAL A 40 -0.84 9.29 -7.00
CA VAL A 40 -1.53 8.52 -5.96
C VAL A 40 -0.86 8.66 -4.58
N PHE A 41 0.48 8.59 -4.50
CA PHE A 41 1.20 8.62 -3.22
C PHE A 41 0.92 9.86 -2.35
N PRO A 42 0.96 11.10 -2.87
CA PRO A 42 0.72 12.28 -2.04
C PRO A 42 -0.69 12.32 -1.44
N GLN A 43 -1.67 11.64 -2.06
CA GLN A 43 -3.04 11.57 -1.51
C GLN A 43 -3.15 10.70 -0.26
N TYR A 44 -2.16 9.85 0.00
CA TYR A 44 -2.10 8.98 1.17
C TYR A 44 -1.18 9.49 2.28
N ILE A 45 -0.16 10.29 1.93
CA ILE A 45 0.76 10.88 2.90
C ILE A 45 -0.04 11.76 3.88
N GLY A 46 0.18 11.57 5.17
CA GLY A 46 -0.50 12.29 6.25
C GLY A 46 -1.82 11.67 6.71
N LYS A 47 -2.36 10.67 5.98
CA LYS A 47 -3.59 9.98 6.38
C LYS A 47 -3.32 8.83 7.34
N THR A 48 -4.31 8.54 8.18
CA THR A 48 -4.28 7.35 9.03
C THR A 48 -4.49 6.07 8.21
N VAL A 49 -4.08 4.93 8.77
CA VAL A 49 -4.26 3.61 8.15
C VAL A 49 -5.73 3.36 7.78
N ASP A 50 -6.66 3.71 8.67
CA ASP A 50 -8.10 3.53 8.44
C ASP A 50 -8.66 4.43 7.34
N GLU A 51 -8.25 5.69 7.30
CA GLU A 51 -8.63 6.63 6.23
C GLU A 51 -8.09 6.17 4.89
N ALA A 52 -6.83 5.74 4.84
CA ALA A 52 -6.18 5.29 3.62
C ALA A 52 -6.84 4.02 3.04
N ILE A 53 -7.31 3.10 3.88
CA ILE A 53 -8.04 1.91 3.39
C ILE A 53 -9.35 2.31 2.70
N ASN A 54 -10.06 3.29 3.27
CA ASN A 54 -11.33 3.77 2.73
C ASN A 54 -11.17 4.79 1.60
N LEU A 55 -10.01 5.43 1.48
CA LEU A 55 -9.74 6.41 0.44
C LEU A 55 -9.80 5.78 -0.95
N LYS A 56 -10.42 6.52 -1.88
CA LYS A 56 -10.35 6.28 -3.32
C LYS A 56 -9.55 7.43 -3.94
N PRO A 57 -8.24 7.26 -4.15
CA PRO A 57 -7.44 8.32 -4.76
C PRO A 57 -7.67 8.37 -6.27
N ASP A 58 -7.45 9.54 -6.85
CA ASP A 58 -7.53 9.73 -8.30
C ASP A 58 -6.36 9.06 -9.02
N GLY A 59 -6.69 8.21 -10.00
CA GLY A 59 -5.72 7.54 -10.86
C GLY A 59 -5.06 8.48 -11.87
N ALA A 60 -3.91 8.07 -12.39
CA ALA A 60 -3.23 8.78 -13.49
C ALA A 60 -3.84 8.38 -14.84
N THR A 61 -4.18 9.38 -15.67
CA THR A 61 -4.69 9.20 -17.03
C THR A 61 -3.65 8.48 -17.89
N GLY A 62 -4.02 7.37 -18.52
CA GLY A 62 -3.09 6.53 -19.30
C GLY A 62 -2.32 5.49 -18.48
N ALA A 63 -2.49 5.46 -17.15
CA ALA A 63 -1.90 4.46 -16.26
C ALA A 63 -2.95 3.83 -15.34
N THR A 64 -4.15 3.56 -15.87
CA THR A 64 -5.30 3.07 -15.09
C THR A 64 -5.02 1.74 -14.40
N TYR A 65 -4.42 0.78 -15.12
CA TYR A 65 -4.07 -0.53 -14.57
C TYR A 65 -3.04 -0.42 -13.43
N SER A 66 -1.94 0.30 -13.66
CA SER A 66 -0.91 0.53 -12.63
C SER A 66 -1.46 1.33 -11.45
N SER A 67 -2.33 2.33 -11.68
CA SER A 67 -2.96 3.10 -10.60
C SER A 67 -3.82 2.22 -9.71
N LYS A 68 -4.69 1.39 -10.30
CA LYS A 68 -5.50 0.42 -9.54
C LYS A 68 -4.63 -0.55 -8.76
N ALA A 69 -3.59 -1.09 -9.40
CA ALA A 69 -2.66 -2.01 -8.77
C ALA A 69 -1.95 -1.39 -7.55
N ILE A 70 -1.48 -0.14 -7.66
CA ILE A 70 -0.86 0.58 -6.53
C ILE A 70 -1.87 0.75 -5.40
N VAL A 71 -3.08 1.23 -5.69
CA VAL A 71 -4.13 1.48 -4.70
C VAL A 71 -4.51 0.22 -3.95
N GLU A 72 -4.78 -0.87 -4.68
CA GLU A 72 -5.10 -2.16 -4.07
C GLU A 72 -3.96 -2.66 -3.19
N ASN A 73 -2.71 -2.51 -3.65
CA ASN A 73 -1.56 -3.03 -2.94
C ASN A 73 -1.26 -2.20 -1.66
N ILE A 74 -1.49 -0.89 -1.68
CA ILE A 74 -1.48 -0.05 -0.49
C ILE A 74 -2.55 -0.53 0.51
N LYS A 75 -3.80 -0.69 0.05
CA LYS A 75 -4.90 -1.15 0.92
C LYS A 75 -4.64 -2.52 1.53
N LEU A 76 -4.12 -3.46 0.73
CA LEU A 76 -3.73 -4.78 1.19
C LEU A 76 -2.59 -4.70 2.22
N GLY A 77 -1.55 -3.90 1.95
CA GLY A 77 -0.43 -3.67 2.87
C GLY A 77 -0.88 -3.11 4.22
N LEU A 78 -1.73 -2.07 4.19
CA LEU A 78 -2.31 -1.44 5.38
C LEU A 78 -3.26 -2.37 6.14
N SER A 79 -4.11 -3.12 5.43
CA SER A 79 -5.01 -4.12 6.03
C SER A 79 -4.22 -5.26 6.68
N ASN A 80 -3.16 -5.73 6.03
CA ASN A 80 -2.24 -6.73 6.59
C ASN A 80 -1.49 -6.18 7.80
N TYR A 81 -1.05 -4.92 7.79
CA TYR A 81 -0.47 -4.25 8.95
C TYR A 81 -1.46 -4.19 10.13
N LYS A 82 -2.73 -3.83 9.87
CA LYS A 82 -3.77 -3.81 10.91
C LYS A 82 -4.06 -5.22 11.44
N LYS A 83 -4.14 -6.23 10.57
CA LYS A 83 -4.29 -7.63 10.96
C LYS A 83 -3.09 -8.14 11.75
N SER A 84 -1.86 -7.81 11.33
CA SER A 84 -0.65 -8.25 12.01
C SER A 84 -0.52 -7.61 13.38
N ALA A 85 -0.79 -6.31 13.50
CA ALA A 85 -0.88 -5.58 14.78
C ALA A 85 -1.95 -6.18 15.72
N LYS A 86 -3.06 -6.70 15.17
CA LYS A 86 -4.09 -7.41 15.95
C LYS A 86 -3.73 -8.87 16.25
N SER A 87 -2.89 -9.50 15.44
CA SER A 87 -2.46 -10.90 15.62
C SER A 87 -1.33 -11.07 16.63
N THR A 88 -0.52 -10.02 16.86
CA THR A 88 0.51 -10.00 17.91
C THR A 88 -0.05 -10.04 19.33
N SER A 89 -1.35 -9.73 19.53
CA SER A 89 -2.03 -9.93 20.82
C SER A 89 -2.64 -11.33 21.01
N THR A 90 -2.67 -12.19 19.99
CA THR A 90 -3.31 -13.52 20.05
C THR A 90 -2.37 -14.71 19.81
N LYS A 91 -1.10 -14.50 19.41
CA LYS A 91 -0.12 -15.59 19.22
C LYS A 91 0.74 -15.98 20.42
N LYS A 92 0.51 -15.43 21.63
CA LYS A 92 1.23 -15.84 22.86
C LYS A 92 0.54 -16.95 23.69
N SER A 93 -0.53 -17.58 23.20
CA SER A 93 -1.32 -18.58 23.96
C SER A 93 -1.32 -20.02 23.39
N LYS A 94 -0.38 -20.40 22.51
CA LYS A 94 -0.34 -21.79 22.02
C LYS A 94 1.07 -22.36 21.87
N LYS A 95 1.79 -22.41 22.99
CA LYS A 95 2.91 -23.34 23.21
C LYS A 95 3.00 -23.74 24.68
N ARG A 96 1.99 -24.46 25.18
CA ARG A 96 2.10 -25.35 26.34
C ARG A 96 1.11 -26.48 26.14
N ARG A 97 1.62 -27.64 25.73
CA ARG A 97 1.26 -29.01 26.15
C ARG A 97 1.89 -29.98 25.16
#